data_AF-A0A2U8QUM4-F1
#
_entry.id   AF-A0A2U8QUM4-F1
#
_cell.length_a   1.000
_cell.length_b   1.000
_cell.length_c   1.000
_cell.angle_alpha   90.00
_cell.angle_beta   90.00
_cell.angle_gamma   90.00
#
_symmetry.space_group_name_H-M   'P 1'
#
loop_
_entity.id
_entity.type
_entity.pdbx_description
1 polymer ?
#
loop_
_entity_poly.entity_id
_entity_poly.type
_entity_poly.pdbx_seq_one_letter_code
_entity_poly.pdbx_strand_id
1 'polypeptide(L)'
;MGTWEGTADNKKYTFTFVLFEQHLMTFPNGEYEFRDRVVGKLKVTDLATNQVIYDESSFANFDDYLIFGHTIYGREFYFGFTDKEYHCNNSADFTLVRYDNNPNEILYKNFSYGEYFTLDGPCPYNDQLDIPMFLPKVDLILTRQ
;
A
#
# COMPACT_ATOMS: atom_id res chain seq x y z
N MET A 1 12.06 4.70 4.33
CA MET A 1 12.32 3.84 3.16
C MET A 1 12.86 2.51 3.62
N GLY A 2 12.83 1.48 2.77
CA GLY A 2 13.32 0.15 3.08
C GLY A 2 12.21 -0.86 3.35
N THR A 3 12.62 -2.03 3.83
CA THR A 3 11.75 -3.19 4.04
C THR A 3 11.33 -3.30 5.51
N TRP A 4 10.05 -3.56 5.72
CA TRP A 4 9.40 -3.61 7.03
C TRP A 4 8.50 -4.83 7.10
N GLU A 5 8.56 -5.55 8.21
CA GLU A 5 7.79 -6.79 8.38
C GLU A 5 6.98 -6.78 9.66
N GLY A 6 5.78 -7.35 9.59
CA GLY A 6 4.97 -7.60 10.77
C GLY A 6 4.02 -8.76 10.53
N THR A 7 3.41 -9.25 11.60
CA THR A 7 2.53 -10.41 11.56
C THR A 7 1.19 -10.11 12.22
N ALA A 8 0.10 -10.45 11.53
CA ALA A 8 -1.25 -10.37 12.06
C ALA A 8 -2.12 -11.45 11.39
N ASP A 9 -3.08 -12.00 12.13
CA ASP A 9 -4.06 -12.99 11.62
C ASP A 9 -3.42 -14.15 10.84
N ASN A 10 -2.33 -14.70 11.39
CA ASN A 10 -1.56 -15.80 10.79
C ASN A 10 -0.98 -15.47 9.41
N LYS A 11 -0.78 -14.19 9.10
CA LYS A 11 -0.10 -13.72 7.90
C LYS A 11 1.13 -12.92 8.29
N LYS A 12 2.18 -13.05 7.49
CA LYS A 12 3.34 -12.17 7.48
C LYS A 12 3.18 -11.16 6.36
N TYR A 13 3.27 -9.89 6.70
CA TYR A 13 3.24 -8.77 5.76
C TYR A 13 4.66 -8.23 5.63
N THR A 14 5.15 -8.12 4.41
CA THR A 14 6.43 -7.49 4.08
C THR A 14 6.15 -6.29 3.20
N PHE A 15 6.29 -5.10 3.77
CA PHE A 15 6.19 -3.84 3.04
C PHE A 15 7.57 -3.39 2.57
N THR A 16 7.69 -2.94 1.33
CA THR A 16 8.91 -2.28 0.83
C THR A 16 8.56 -0.88 0.33
N PHE A 17 9.10 0.15 0.98
CA PHE A 17 8.87 1.54 0.59
C PHE A 17 10.07 2.10 -0.18
N VAL A 18 9.80 2.65 -1.36
CA VAL A 18 10.77 3.18 -2.31
C VAL A 18 10.50 4.67 -2.55
N LEU A 19 11.56 5.46 -2.67
CA LEU A 19 11.52 6.87 -3.07
C LEU A 19 11.88 6.98 -4.55
N PHE A 20 11.00 7.58 -5.34
CA PHE A 20 11.28 8.06 -6.69
C PHE A 20 11.54 9.56 -6.60
N GLU A 21 12.80 9.96 -6.71
CA GLU A 21 13.21 11.36 -6.70
C GLU A 21 12.83 12.04 -8.02
N GLN A 22 12.31 13.27 -7.93
CA GLN A 22 11.94 14.09 -9.09
C GLN A 22 11.15 13.30 -10.14
N HIS A 23 10.11 12.57 -9.72
CA HIS A 23 9.26 11.85 -10.65
C HIS A 23 8.43 12.85 -11.46
N LEU A 24 8.48 12.73 -12.79
CA LEU A 24 7.69 13.56 -13.71
C LEU A 24 6.23 13.10 -13.66
N MET A 25 5.33 14.03 -13.36
CA MET A 25 3.90 13.84 -13.55
C MET A 25 3.39 14.76 -14.63
N THR A 26 2.55 14.21 -15.49
CA THR A 26 1.87 14.96 -16.55
C THR A 26 0.38 14.93 -16.29
N PHE A 27 -0.24 16.10 -16.29
CA PHE A 27 -1.68 16.25 -16.10
C PHE A 27 -2.44 16.15 -17.44
N PRO A 28 -3.75 15.84 -17.44
CA PRO A 28 -4.52 15.73 -18.68
C PRO A 28 -4.54 16.99 -19.54
N ASN A 29 -4.30 18.17 -18.96
CA ASN A 29 -4.20 19.45 -19.67
C ASN A 29 -2.81 19.68 -20.32
N GLY A 30 -1.87 18.74 -20.17
CA GLY A 30 -0.51 18.82 -20.69
C GLY A 30 0.47 19.58 -19.79
N GLU A 31 0.03 20.11 -18.65
CA GLU A 31 0.94 20.64 -17.63
C GLU A 31 1.74 19.49 -17.00
N TYR A 32 2.92 19.81 -16.48
CA TYR A 32 3.74 18.83 -15.81
C TYR A 32 4.44 19.41 -14.59
N GLU A 33 4.81 18.52 -13.67
CA GLU A 33 5.63 18.85 -12.52
C GLU A 33 6.57 17.70 -12.15
N PHE A 34 7.65 18.04 -11.46
CA PHE A 34 8.55 17.07 -10.86
C PHE A 34 8.33 17.06 -9.36
N ARG A 35 8.05 15.90 -8.79
CA ARG A 35 7.90 15.73 -7.34
C ARG A 35 8.53 14.43 -6.88
N ASP A 36 9.10 14.48 -5.68
CA ASP A 36 9.50 13.26 -4.98
C ASP A 36 8.25 12.46 -4.62
N ARG A 37 8.27 11.16 -4.91
CA ARG A 37 7.15 10.25 -4.65
C ARG A 37 7.60 9.05 -3.85
N VAL A 38 6.87 8.75 -2.79
CA VAL A 38 7.05 7.51 -2.05
C VAL A 38 5.97 6.53 -2.50
N VAL A 39 6.39 5.32 -2.83
CA VAL A 39 5.51 4.22 -3.21
C VAL A 39 5.83 2.97 -2.39
N GLY A 40 4.86 2.08 -2.25
CA GLY A 40 4.98 0.85 -1.46
C GLY A 40 4.70 -0.41 -2.28
N LYS A 41 5.44 -1.48 -1.98
CA LYS A 41 5.12 -2.84 -2.39
C LYS A 41 4.64 -3.63 -1.20
N LEU A 42 3.77 -4.58 -1.43
CA LEU A 42 3.34 -5.55 -0.44
C LEU A 42 3.62 -6.98 -0.90
N LYS A 43 4.12 -7.77 0.04
CA LYS A 43 4.12 -9.24 -0.05
C LYS A 43 3.45 -9.81 1.18
N VAL A 44 2.59 -10.80 0.98
CA VAL A 44 1.87 -11.48 2.06
C VAL A 44 2.11 -12.98 1.98
N THR A 45 2.56 -13.54 3.09
CA THR A 45 2.77 -14.98 3.25
C THR A 45 1.82 -15.50 4.33
N ASP A 46 1.04 -16.52 4.01
CA ASP A 46 0.28 -17.28 5.00
C ASP A 46 1.23 -18.11 5.86
N LEU A 47 1.19 -17.93 7.18
CA LEU A 47 2.13 -18.56 8.10
C LEU A 47 1.76 -20.02 8.44
N ALA A 48 0.52 -20.45 8.22
CA ALA A 48 0.14 -21.85 8.47
C ALA A 48 0.67 -22.77 7.36
N THR A 49 0.63 -22.30 6.12
CA THR A 49 1.03 -23.06 4.93
C THR A 49 2.40 -22.67 4.40
N ASN A 50 2.95 -21.55 4.88
CA ASN A 50 4.16 -20.90 4.37
C ASN A 50 4.08 -20.55 2.86
N GLN A 51 2.87 -20.37 2.34
CA GLN A 51 2.63 -19.99 0.95
C GLN A 51 2.51 -18.47 0.80
N VAL A 52 3.10 -17.94 -0.27
CA VAL A 52 2.91 -16.55 -0.67
C VAL A 52 1.55 -16.43 -1.32
N ILE A 53 0.66 -15.61 -0.74
CA ILE A 53 -0.71 -15.40 -1.23
C ILE A 53 -0.87 -14.08 -1.98
N TYR A 54 0.13 -13.18 -1.87
CA TYR A 54 0.19 -11.92 -2.61
C TYR A 54 1.65 -11.47 -2.73
N ASP A 55 2.08 -10.99 -3.90
CA ASP A 55 3.48 -10.60 -4.12
C ASP A 55 3.62 -9.52 -5.20
N GLU A 56 4.01 -8.32 -4.77
CA GLU A 56 4.38 -7.20 -5.65
C GLU A 56 5.90 -6.97 -5.70
N SER A 57 6.71 -7.89 -5.16
CA SER A 57 8.16 -7.66 -4.98
C SER A 57 8.87 -7.34 -6.30
N SER A 58 8.38 -7.88 -7.42
CA SER A 58 8.94 -7.66 -8.76
C SER A 58 8.65 -6.30 -9.38
N PHE A 59 7.76 -5.49 -8.80
CA PHE A 59 7.42 -4.17 -9.35
C PHE A 59 8.66 -3.28 -9.38
N ALA A 60 8.89 -2.57 -10.48
CA ALA A 60 10.12 -1.79 -10.63
C ALA A 60 9.84 -0.41 -11.20
N ASN A 61 8.83 -0.29 -12.07
CA ASN A 61 8.44 0.97 -12.67
C ASN A 61 7.41 1.65 -11.78
N PHE A 62 7.41 2.98 -11.77
CA PHE A 62 6.51 3.76 -10.92
C PHE A 62 5.03 3.37 -11.12
N ASP A 63 4.61 3.14 -12.37
CA ASP A 63 3.23 2.81 -12.74
C ASP A 63 2.78 1.39 -12.32
N ASP A 64 3.72 0.54 -11.90
CA ASP A 64 3.41 -0.81 -11.43
C ASP A 64 2.80 -0.76 -10.01
N TYR A 65 3.23 0.19 -9.18
CA TYR A 65 2.90 0.27 -7.75
C TYR A 65 1.41 0.57 -7.53
N LEU A 66 0.87 0.01 -6.44
CA LEU A 66 -0.52 0.22 -6.02
C LEU A 66 -0.64 1.05 -4.75
N ILE A 67 0.43 1.15 -3.96
CA ILE A 67 0.49 1.93 -2.72
C ILE A 67 1.25 3.23 -2.96
N PHE A 68 0.64 4.36 -2.62
CA PHE A 68 1.18 5.70 -2.81
C PHE A 68 1.18 6.49 -1.50
N GLY A 69 2.30 7.15 -1.20
CA GLY A 69 2.39 8.10 -0.10
C GLY A 69 1.73 9.43 -0.49
N HIS A 70 0.84 9.93 0.37
CA HIS A 70 0.11 11.17 0.14
C HIS A 70 0.73 12.37 0.85
N THR A 71 0.69 12.35 2.19
CA THR A 71 1.10 13.49 3.01
C THR A 71 1.75 13.05 4.31
N ILE A 72 2.67 13.86 4.80
CA ILE A 72 3.32 13.68 6.10
C ILE A 72 2.83 14.78 7.02
N TYR A 73 2.26 14.39 8.16
CA TYR A 73 1.85 15.31 9.21
C TYR A 73 2.46 14.90 10.55
N GLY A 74 3.45 15.67 11.00
CA GLY A 74 4.20 15.37 12.22
C GLY A 74 4.95 14.04 12.12
N ARG A 75 4.41 13.00 12.79
CA ARG A 75 4.99 11.64 12.84
C ARG A 75 4.23 10.65 11.98
N GLU A 76 3.14 11.08 11.37
CA GLU A 76 2.24 10.24 10.59
C GLU A 76 2.51 10.46 9.11
N PHE A 77 2.58 9.35 8.37
CA PHE A 77 2.63 9.35 6.92
C PHE A 77 1.41 8.59 6.41
N TYR A 78 0.55 9.28 5.68
CA TYR A 78 -0.68 8.78 5.11
C TYR A 78 -0.42 8.16 3.75
N PHE A 79 -0.98 6.98 3.53
CA PHE A 79 -0.86 6.21 2.30
C PHE A 79 -2.24 5.83 1.80
N GLY A 80 -2.37 5.81 0.48
CA GLY A 80 -3.51 5.24 -0.22
C GLY A 80 -3.09 4.04 -1.03
N PHE A 81 -4.03 3.16 -1.25
CA PHE A 81 -3.94 2.00 -2.11
C PHE A 81 -5.08 2.08 -3.13
N THR A 82 -4.78 1.76 -4.39
CA THR A 82 -5.80 1.57 -5.42
C THR A 82 -5.42 0.36 -6.23
N ASP A 83 -6.29 -0.65 -6.22
CA ASP A 83 -6.08 -1.87 -6.97
C ASP A 83 -6.28 -1.64 -8.49
N LYS A 84 -6.06 -2.69 -9.29
CA LYS A 84 -6.29 -2.67 -10.73
C LYS A 84 -7.77 -2.91 -11.06
N GLU A 85 -8.15 -2.66 -12.31
CA GLU A 85 -9.52 -2.81 -12.84
C GLU A 85 -10.15 -4.19 -12.57
N TYR A 86 -9.37 -5.28 -12.65
CA TYR A 86 -9.87 -6.64 -12.40
C TYR A 86 -10.25 -6.90 -10.93
N HIS A 87 -9.83 -6.02 -10.02
CA HIS A 87 -10.30 -5.92 -8.63
C HIS A 87 -11.13 -4.65 -8.40
N CYS A 88 -11.83 -4.18 -9.43
CA CYS A 88 -12.75 -3.04 -9.38
C CYS A 88 -12.12 -1.76 -8.82
N ASN A 89 -10.83 -1.51 -9.13
CA ASN A 89 -10.05 -0.38 -8.60
C ASN A 89 -10.30 -0.15 -7.11
N ASN A 90 -10.44 -1.23 -6.33
CA ASN A 90 -10.80 -1.14 -4.94
C ASN A 90 -9.72 -0.35 -4.19
N SER A 91 -10.13 0.58 -3.35
CA SER A 91 -9.21 1.48 -2.68
C SER A 91 -9.29 1.34 -1.17
N ALA A 92 -8.18 1.67 -0.52
CA ALA A 92 -8.08 1.73 0.92
C ALA A 92 -7.00 2.75 1.33
N ASP A 93 -7.14 3.29 2.52
CA ASP A 93 -6.16 4.16 3.14
C ASP A 93 -5.59 3.53 4.40
N PHE A 94 -4.36 3.91 4.73
CA PHE A 94 -3.72 3.55 6.00
C PHE A 94 -2.68 4.59 6.40
N THR A 95 -2.24 4.51 7.65
CA THR A 95 -1.23 5.42 8.21
C THR A 95 -0.05 4.65 8.77
N LEU A 96 1.16 5.12 8.47
CA LEU A 96 2.39 4.70 9.17
C LEU A 96 2.79 5.77 10.17
N VAL A 97 3.04 5.36 11.41
CA VAL A 97 3.48 6.26 12.49
C VAL A 97 4.86 5.83 12.96
N ARG A 98 5.81 6.76 12.91
CA ARG A 98 7.18 6.51 13.41
C ARG A 98 7.22 6.59 14.94
N TYR A 99 8.03 5.73 15.55
CA TYR A 99 8.41 5.87 16.96
C TYR A 99 9.73 6.64 17.07
N ASP A 100 9.72 7.82 17.70
CA ASP A 100 10.91 8.67 17.80
C ASP A 100 12.04 7.99 18.61
N ASN A 101 11.69 7.12 19.56
CA ASN A 101 12.64 6.40 20.41
C ASN A 101 13.02 5.01 19.88
N ASN A 102 12.36 4.53 18.82
CA ASN A 102 12.68 3.24 18.20
C ASN A 102 12.58 3.35 16.66
N PRO A 103 13.65 3.77 15.97
CA PRO A 103 13.63 3.95 14.52
C PRO A 103 13.57 2.63 13.73
N ASN A 104 13.61 1.48 14.41
CA ASN A 104 13.46 0.17 13.79
C ASN A 104 12.02 -0.34 13.84
N GLU A 105 11.09 0.43 14.42
CA GLU A 105 9.67 0.10 14.47
C GLU A 105 8.83 1.24 13.91
N ILE A 106 7.77 0.88 13.18
CA ILE A 106 6.70 1.78 12.78
C ILE A 106 5.36 1.11 13.07
N LEU A 107 4.38 1.90 13.47
CA LEU A 107 3.00 1.43 13.64
C LEU A 107 2.24 1.60 12.32
N TYR A 108 1.72 0.51 11.79
CA TYR A 108 0.66 0.51 10.79
C TYR A 108 -0.68 0.64 11.52
N LYS A 109 -1.52 1.61 11.15
CA LYS A 109 -2.83 1.82 11.77
C LYS A 109 -3.84 2.47 10.84
N ASN A 110 -5.07 2.58 11.33
CA ASN A 110 -6.16 3.31 10.68
C ASN A 110 -6.46 2.79 9.26
N PHE A 111 -6.49 1.48 9.08
CA PHE A 111 -6.99 0.91 7.82
C PHE A 111 -8.45 1.32 7.62
N SER A 112 -8.77 1.85 6.44
CA SER A 112 -10.15 2.12 6.04
C SER A 112 -10.33 1.87 4.56
N TYR A 113 -11.44 1.23 4.19
CA TYR A 113 -11.85 1.16 2.79
C TYR A 113 -12.19 2.55 2.26
N GLY A 114 -11.75 2.82 1.03
CA GLY A 114 -12.19 3.94 0.22
C GLY A 114 -13.32 3.52 -0.71
N GLU A 115 -13.35 4.09 -1.90
CA GLU A 115 -14.30 3.73 -2.96
C GLU A 115 -13.82 2.50 -3.75
N TYR A 116 -14.73 1.92 -4.54
CA TYR A 116 -14.42 0.94 -5.57
C TYR A 116 -15.25 1.28 -6.81
N PHE A 117 -14.68 1.12 -8.00
CA PHE A 117 -15.36 1.41 -9.26
C PHE A 117 -14.71 0.66 -10.42
N THR A 118 -15.46 0.48 -11.49
CA THR A 118 -14.96 -0.07 -12.75
C THR A 118 -15.12 0.97 -13.85
N LEU A 119 -14.11 1.08 -14.71
CA LEU A 119 -14.18 1.87 -15.93
C LEU A 119 -14.83 1.04 -17.06
N ASP A 120 -14.56 -0.26 -17.09
CA ASP A 120 -14.95 -1.17 -18.18
C ASP A 120 -15.88 -2.30 -17.66
N GLY A 121 -17.18 -2.01 -17.64
CA GLY A 121 -18.22 -2.99 -17.29
C GLY A 121 -18.53 -3.10 -15.79
N PRO A 122 -19.37 -4.06 -15.36
CA PRO A 122 -19.76 -4.19 -13.96
C PRO A 122 -18.67 -4.88 -13.13
N CYS A 123 -18.49 -4.44 -11.88
CA CYS A 123 -17.65 -5.13 -10.91
C CYS A 123 -18.14 -6.59 -10.71
N PRO A 124 -17.27 -7.62 -10.80
CA PRO A 124 -17.66 -9.02 -10.63
C PRO A 124 -18.06 -9.38 -9.18
N TYR A 125 -17.83 -8.49 -8.22
CA TYR A 125 -18.17 -8.68 -6.82
C TYR A 125 -19.47 -7.95 -6.47
N ASN A 126 -20.34 -8.59 -5.68
CA ASN A 126 -21.61 -7.99 -5.26
C ASN A 126 -21.43 -6.95 -4.14
N ASP A 127 -20.40 -7.13 -3.31
CA ASP A 127 -20.05 -6.26 -2.18
C ASP A 127 -18.54 -5.95 -2.20
N GLN A 128 -18.15 -4.76 -1.73
CA GLN A 128 -16.75 -4.36 -1.63
C GLN A 128 -15.95 -5.29 -0.72
N LEU A 129 -16.58 -5.85 0.32
CA LEU A 129 -15.95 -6.75 1.27
C LEU A 129 -15.58 -8.10 0.64
N ASP A 130 -16.21 -8.46 -0.48
CA ASP A 130 -15.90 -9.67 -1.25
C ASP A 130 -14.69 -9.46 -2.18
N ILE A 131 -14.33 -8.20 -2.47
CA ILE A 131 -13.15 -7.89 -3.29
C ILE A 131 -11.88 -8.21 -2.48
N PRO A 132 -10.92 -8.96 -3.05
CA PRO A 132 -9.65 -9.25 -2.39
C PRO A 132 -8.98 -7.99 -1.85
N MET A 133 -8.59 -8.04 -0.57
CA MET A 133 -7.85 -6.98 0.09
C MET A 133 -6.75 -7.61 0.94
N PHE A 134 -5.51 -7.41 0.52
CA PHE A 134 -4.33 -8.03 1.14
C PHE A 134 -3.64 -7.12 2.15
N LEU A 135 -4.05 -5.86 2.26
CA LEU A 135 -3.58 -4.98 3.33
C LEU A 135 -4.06 -5.49 4.70
N PRO A 136 -3.25 -5.32 5.77
CA PRO A 136 -3.70 -5.58 7.12
C PRO A 136 -4.90 -4.70 7.49
N LYS A 137 -5.93 -5.29 8.11
CA LYS A 137 -7.13 -4.55 8.55
C LYS A 137 -7.09 -4.19 10.05
N VAL A 138 -5.97 -4.48 10.70
CA VAL A 138 -5.74 -4.26 12.12
C VAL A 138 -4.46 -3.45 12.30
N ASP A 139 -4.37 -2.76 13.42
CA ASP A 139 -3.14 -2.09 13.82
C ASP A 139 -2.05 -3.14 14.08
N LEU A 140 -0.85 -2.94 13.52
CA LEU A 140 0.28 -3.81 13.81
C LEU A 140 1.62 -3.06 13.76
N ILE A 141 2.58 -3.58 14.51
CA ILE A 141 3.95 -3.07 14.50
C ILE A 141 4.71 -3.73 13.36
N LEU A 142 5.32 -2.90 12.53
CA LEU A 142 6.25 -3.33 11.50
C LEU A 142 7.69 -3.07 11.98
N THR A 143 8.54 -4.07 11.89
CA THR A 143 9.96 -4.01 12.24
C THR A 143 10.81 -3.95 10.98
N ARG A 144 11.79 -3.06 10.98
CA ARG A 144 12.74 -2.90 9.86
C ARG A 144 13.60 -4.17 9.69
N GLN A 145 13.85 -4.56 8.43
CA GLN A 145 14.76 -5.67 8.07
C GLN A 145 16.15 -5.17 7.67
#